data_AF-A0AB36RBE2-F1
#
_entry.id   AF-A0AB36RBE2-F1
#
_cell.length_a   1.000
_cell.length_b   1.000
_cell.length_c   1.000
_cell.angle_alpha   90.00
_cell.angle_beta   90.00
_cell.angle_gamma   90.00
#
_symmetry.space_group_name_H-M   'P 1'
#
loop_
_entity.id
_entity.type
_entity.pdbx_description
1 polymer ?
#
loop_
_entity_poly.entity_id
_entity_poly.type
_entity_poly.pdbx_seq_one_letter_code
_entity_poly.pdbx_strand_id
1 'polypeptide(L)' 'MMIAPLPFDQVDVVLCEDRRTVLLHGYAGDALFLQSVCEAVTDLDPDTVERTGADQWRRKAKPDRWIKT' A
#
# COMPACT_ATOMS: atom_id res chain seq x y z
N MET A 1 -23.30 -2.97 0.20
CA MET A 1 -22.64 -2.71 1.49
C MET A 1 -21.68 -1.56 1.26
N MET A 2 -21.91 -0.38 1.85
CA MET A 2 -20.98 0.76 1.71
C MET A 2 -19.80 0.53 2.67
N ILE A 3 -18.59 0.43 2.13
CA ILE A 3 -17.39 0.31 2.96
C ILE A 3 -17.01 1.73 3.35
N ALA A 4 -17.12 2.03 4.65
CA ALA A 4 -16.64 3.30 5.18
C ALA A 4 -15.13 3.41 4.90
N PRO A 5 -14.61 4.59 4.53
CA PRO A 5 -13.17 4.78 4.42
C PRO A 5 -12.55 4.42 5.77
N LEU A 6 -11.62 3.47 5.78
CA LEU A 6 -10.83 3.17 6.96
C LEU A 6 -10.03 4.44 7.30
N PRO A 7 -10.18 5.00 8.51
CA PRO A 7 -9.48 6.22 8.89
C PRO A 7 -8.04 5.87 9.25
N PHE A 8 -7.21 5.64 8.24
CA PHE A 8 -5.79 5.44 8.47
C PHE A 8 -5.14 6.76 8.88
N ASP A 9 -4.40 6.73 9.97
CA ASP A 9 -3.56 7.83 10.44
C ASP A 9 -2.35 8.03 9.50
N GLN A 10 -1.87 6.91 8.93
CA GLN A 10 -0.73 6.88 8.02
C GLN A 10 -0.89 5.73 7.01
N VAL A 11 -0.39 5.94 5.79
CA VAL A 11 -0.24 4.89 4.78
C VAL A 11 1.16 4.93 4.18
N ASP A 12 1.96 3.92 4.49
CA ASP A 12 3.29 3.73 3.90
C ASP A 12 3.20 2.92 2.62
N VAL A 13 4.14 3.20 1.71
CA VAL A 13 4.34 2.45 0.48
C VAL A 13 5.64 1.68 0.63
N VAL A 14 5.57 0.36 0.45
CA VAL A 14 6.71 -0.53 0.62
C VAL A 14 6.91 -1.33 -0.66
N LEU A 15 8.13 -1.34 -1.16
CA LEU A 15 8.54 -2.30 -2.19
C LEU A 15 9.01 -3.59 -1.51
N CYS A 16 8.38 -4.71 -1.84
CA CYS A 16 8.79 -6.01 -1.30
C CYS A 16 10.19 -6.40 -1.78
N GLU A 17 10.81 -7.36 -1.08
CA GLU A 17 12.14 -7.90 -1.39
C GLU A 17 12.26 -8.46 -2.81
N ASP A 18 11.13 -8.91 -3.40
CA ASP A 18 11.05 -9.39 -4.79
C ASP A 18 11.21 -8.28 -5.85
N ARG A 19 11.29 -7.02 -5.41
CA ARG A 19 11.35 -5.79 -6.20
C ARG A 19 10.20 -5.62 -7.19
N ARG A 20 9.12 -6.36 -7.06
CA ARG A 20 8.00 -6.38 -8.02
C ARG A 20 6.65 -6.14 -7.37
N THR A 21 6.53 -6.43 -6.08
CA THR A 21 5.29 -6.27 -5.35
C THR A 21 5.31 -4.96 -4.57
N VAL A 22 4.28 -4.12 -4.75
CA VAL A 22 4.08 -2.91 -3.95
C VAL A 22 2.97 -3.15 -2.94
N LEU A 23 3.32 -3.08 -1.66
CA LEU A 23 2.39 -3.15 -0.55
C LEU A 23 2.12 -1.74 0.00
N LEU A 24 0.89 -1.56 0.46
CA LEU A 24 0.53 -0.45 1.32
C LEU A 24 0.38 -0.96 2.76
N HIS A 25 1.00 -0.25 3.69
CA HIS A 25 0.81 -0.45 5.13
C HIS A 25 -0.08 0.68 5.66
N GLY A 26 -1.31 0.36 6.02
CA GLY A 26 -2.25 1.31 6.63
C GLY A 26 -2.25 1.14 8.15
N TYR A 27 -2.06 2.23 8.88
CA TYR A 27 -2.06 2.25 10.34
C TYR A 27 -3.32 2.96 10.84
N ALA A 28 -4.06 2.35 11.76
CA ALA A 28 -5.22 2.93 12.42
C ALA A 28 -5.15 2.66 13.93
N GLY A 29 -4.64 3.63 14.68
CA GLY A 29 -4.19 3.40 16.06
C GLY A 29 -3.11 2.31 16.10
N ASP A 30 -3.32 1.29 16.94
CA ASP A 30 -2.40 0.15 17.09
C ASP A 30 -2.60 -0.97 16.04
N ALA A 31 -3.56 -0.80 15.11
CA ALA A 31 -3.85 -1.81 14.11
C ALA A 31 -3.08 -1.55 12.81
N LEU A 32 -2.44 -2.60 12.29
CA LEU A 32 -1.81 -2.62 10.98
C LEU A 32 -2.72 -3.32 9.97
N PHE A 33 -2.81 -2.75 8.78
CA PHE A 33 -3.53 -3.28 7.63
C PHE A 33 -2.62 -3.33 6.41
N LEU A 34 -2.76 -4.38 5.62
CA LEU A 34 -1.99 -4.58 4.40
C LEU A 34 -2.89 -4.57 3.16
N GLN A 35 -2.35 -4.06 2.06
CA GLN A 35 -2.95 -4.22 0.74
C GLN A 35 -1.87 -4.27 -0.35
N SER A 36 -1.91 -5.29 -1.21
CA SER A 36 -1.12 -5.29 -2.45
C SER A 36 -1.82 -4.47 -3.53
N VAL A 37 -1.09 -3.50 -4.10
CA VAL A 37 -1.59 -2.59 -5.14
C VAL A 37 -0.89 -2.75 -6.48
N CYS A 38 0.17 -3.57 -6.53
CA CYS A 38 0.90 -3.86 -7.75
C CYS A 38 1.68 -5.16 -7.64
N GLU A 39 1.72 -5.90 -8.74
CA GLU A 39 2.65 -6.99 -8.99
C GLU A 39 3.22 -6.76 -10.40
N ALA A 40 4.44 -6.25 -10.48
CA ALA A 40 5.08 -5.87 -11.72
C ALA A 40 5.76 -7.06 -12.39
N VAL A 41 5.79 -7.07 -13.73
CA VAL A 41 6.48 -8.12 -14.51
C VAL A 41 8.01 -7.93 -14.47
N THR A 42 8.46 -6.70 -14.22
CA THR A 42 9.86 -6.30 -14.13
C THR A 42 10.15 -5.63 -12.80
N ASP A 43 11.41 -5.69 -12.37
CA ASP A 43 11.86 -5.03 -11.14
C ASP A 43 11.57 -3.52 -11.17
N LEU A 44 11.14 -3.04 -10.02
CA LEU A 44 10.88 -1.65 -9.71
C LEU A 44 12.09 -1.05 -8.98
N ASP A 45 12.22 0.27 -9.11
CA ASP A 45 13.20 1.05 -8.38
C ASP A 45 12.63 1.47 -7.01
N PRO A 46 13.28 1.13 -5.88
CA PRO A 46 12.77 1.44 -4.55
C PRO A 46 12.68 2.95 -4.28
N ASP A 47 13.64 3.74 -4.75
CA ASP A 47 13.60 5.20 -4.56
C ASP A 47 12.39 5.82 -5.26
N THR A 48 12.06 5.30 -6.45
CA THR A 48 10.86 5.68 -7.19
C THR A 48 9.59 5.21 -6.48
N VAL A 49 9.52 3.97 -6.00
CA VAL A 49 8.31 3.43 -5.38
C VAL A 49 8.01 4.09 -4.03
N GLU A 50 9.00 4.19 -3.16
CA GLU A 50 8.82 4.53 -1.75
C GLU A 50 8.93 6.04 -1.49
N ARG A 51 9.56 6.81 -2.39
CA ARG A 51 9.77 8.25 -2.22
C ARG A 51 9.11 9.09 -3.30
N THR A 52 9.64 9.10 -4.52
CA THR A 52 9.22 10.09 -5.53
C THR A 52 7.85 9.76 -6.15
N GLY A 53 7.47 8.49 -6.17
CA GLY A 53 6.20 7.98 -6.69
C GLY A 53 5.28 7.38 -5.61
N ALA A 54 5.48 7.64 -4.33
CA ALA A 54 4.64 7.03 -3.29
C ALA A 54 3.13 7.35 -3.47
N ASP A 55 2.80 8.59 -3.85
CA ASP A 55 1.40 9.03 -3.97
C ASP A 55 0.61 8.31 -5.07
N GLN A 56 1.25 7.92 -6.17
CA GLN A 56 0.55 7.14 -7.21
C GLN A 56 0.16 5.74 -6.71
N TRP A 57 0.93 5.16 -5.80
CA TRP A 57 0.64 3.84 -5.22
C TRP A 57 -0.47 3.94 -4.18
N ARG A 58 -0.45 4.97 -3.32
CA ARG A 58 -1.54 5.25 -2.37
C ARG A 58 -2.90 5.41 -3.06
N ARG A 59 -2.93 6.09 -4.23
CA ARG A 59 -4.17 6.27 -5.02
C ARG A 59 -4.72 4.98 -5.62
N LYS A 60 -3.94 3.89 -5.68
CA LYS A 60 -4.40 2.57 -6.14
C LYS A 60 -5.08 1.76 -5.02
N ALA A 61 -5.03 2.24 -3.78
CA ALA A 61 -5.70 1.59 -2.65
C ALA A 61 -7.19 1.42 -2.94
N LYS A 62 -7.71 0.23 -2.66
CA LYS A 62 -9.14 -0.07 -2.70
C LYS A 62 -9.67 -0.23 -1.29
N PRO A 63 -10.76 0.47 -0.91
CA PRO A 63 -11.33 0.41 0.44
C PRO A 63 -11.70 -1.01 0.90
N ASP A 64 -12.07 -1.89 -0.03
CA ASP A 64 -12.56 -3.25 0.21
C ASP A 64 -11.46 -4.32 0.34
N ARG A 65 -10.19 -3.96 0.12
CA ARG A 65 -9.09 -4.94 0.00
C ARG A 65 -8.04 -4.86 1.10
N TRP A 66 -8.30 -4.09 2.14
CA TRP A 66 -7.44 -4.02 3.31
C TRP A 66 -7.61 -5.26 4.18
N ILE A 67 -6.50 -5.90 4.51
CA ILE A 67 -6.46 -7.08 5.39
C ILE A 67 -5.81 -6.65 6.69
N LYS A 68 -6.53 -6.79 7.81
CA LYS A 68 -5.97 -6.55 9.14
C LYS A 68 -5.00 -7.67 9.50
N THR A 69 -3.81 -7.30 9.97
CA THR A 69 -2.77 -8.25 10.44
C THR A 69 -2.71 -8.30 11.96
#